data_AF-A0A936G5U6-F1
#
_entry.id   AF-A0A936G5U6-F1
#
_cell.length_a   1.000
_cell.length_b   1.000
_cell.length_c   1.000
_cell.angle_alpha   90.00
_cell.angle_beta   90.00
_cell.angle_gamma   90.00
#
_symmetry.space_group_name_H-M   'P 1'
#
loop_
_entity.id
_entity.type
_entity.pdbx_description
1 polymer ?
#
loop_
_entity_poly.entity_id
_entity_poly.type
_entity_poly.pdbx_seq_one_letter_code
_entity_poly.pdbx_strand_id
1 'polypeptide(L)' 'MVLADSTKAGAVTFHRFASLDEVDLLITDADLDEARADDFGAVGLDVVRA' A
#
# COMPACT_ATOMS: atom_id res chain seq x y z
N MET A 1 21.95 4.75 3.10
CA MET A 1 22.36 5.23 1.76
C MET A 1 21.72 4.31 0.75
N VAL A 2 20.83 4.82 -0.11
CA VAL A 2 20.11 4.02 -1.13
C VAL A 2 20.66 4.40 -2.50
N LEU A 3 20.98 3.41 -3.32
CA LEU A 3 21.49 3.60 -4.69
C LEU A 3 20.39 3.19 -5.67
N ALA A 4 19.89 4.14 -6.46
CA ALA A 4 18.90 3.91 -7.51
C ALA A 4 19.44 4.43 -8.84
N ASP A 5 19.01 3.84 -9.97
CA ASP A 5 19.31 4.42 -11.27
C ASP A 5 18.68 5.82 -11.38
N SER A 6 19.33 6.72 -12.12
CA SER A 6 18.98 8.14 -12.15
C SER A 6 17.57 8.42 -12.66
N THR A 7 16.95 7.51 -13.42
CA THR A 7 15.58 7.67 -13.93
C THR A 7 14.52 7.53 -12.83
N LYS A 8 14.89 6.95 -11.68
CA LYS A 8 13.99 6.75 -10.53
C LYS A 8 14.09 7.88 -9.50
N ALA A 9 15.05 8.79 -9.65
CA ALA A 9 15.22 9.91 -8.74
C ALA A 9 14.04 10.89 -8.86
N GLY A 10 13.27 11.05 -7.78
CA GLY A 10 12.13 11.98 -7.73
C GLY A 10 10.84 11.46 -8.40
N ALA A 11 10.84 10.24 -8.94
CA ALA A 11 9.64 9.63 -9.50
C ALA A 11 8.73 9.11 -8.38
N VAL A 12 7.50 9.63 -8.31
CA VAL A 12 6.41 9.06 -7.51
C VAL A 12 5.55 8.23 -8.44
N THR A 13 5.51 6.93 -8.23
CA THR A 13 4.73 6.01 -9.06
C THR A 13 3.94 5.08 -8.15
N PHE A 14 2.63 5.00 -8.38
CA PHE A 14 1.80 3.94 -7.81
C PHE A 14 2.10 2.65 -8.56
N HIS A 15 2.96 1.81 -7.99
CA HIS A 15 3.27 0.49 -8.53
C HIS A 15 2.76 -0.57 -7.56
N ARG A 16 2.03 -1.56 -8.09
CA ARG A 16 1.68 -2.76 -7.33
C ARG A 16 2.93 -3.66 -7.29
N PHE A 17 3.70 -3.56 -6.22
CA PHE A 17 4.96 -4.31 -6.06
C PHE A 17 4.75 -5.77 -5.65
N ALA A 18 3.55 -6.09 -5.15
CA ALA A 18 3.13 -7.39 -4.63
C ALA A 18 1.61 -7.54 -4.82
N SER A 19 1.07 -8.76 -4.77
CA SER A 19 -0.39 -8.95 -4.61
C SER A 19 -0.82 -8.63 -3.18
N LEU A 20 -2.12 -8.43 -2.96
CA LEU A 20 -2.62 -8.03 -1.63
C LEU A 20 -2.42 -9.13 -0.58
N ASP A 21 -2.44 -10.39 -1.00
CA ASP A 21 -2.14 -11.57 -0.16
C ASP A 21 -0.65 -11.71 0.20
N GLU A 22 0.22 -10.93 -0.44
CA GLU A 22 1.66 -10.84 -0.12
C GLU A 22 1.97 -9.63 0.78
N VAL A 23 0.95 -8.86 1.19
CA VAL A 23 1.09 -7.68 2.05
C VAL A 23 0.39 -7.97 3.37
N ASP A 24 1.13 -7.87 4.48
CA ASP A 24 0.57 -8.14 5.81
C ASP A 24 -0.21 -6.93 6.39
N LEU A 25 0.19 -5.71 6.04
CA LEU A 25 -0.34 -4.47 6.65
C LEU A 25 -0.44 -3.31 5.66
N LEU A 26 -1.62 -2.69 5.60
CA LEU A 26 -1.92 -1.43 4.91
C LEU A 26 -2.12 -0.31 5.94
N ILE A 27 -1.25 0.69 5.90
CA ILE A 27 -1.39 1.93 6.68
C ILE A 27 -1.82 3.05 5.73
N THR A 28 -2.96 3.68 6.01
CA THR A 28 -3.51 4.77 5.18
C THR A 28 -4.16 5.84 6.07
N ASP A 29 -4.54 6.95 5.46
CA ASP A 29 -5.31 8.00 6.13
C ASP A 29 -6.78 7.59 6.38
N ALA A 30 -7.49 8.41 7.15
CA ALA A 30 -8.91 8.25 7.45
C ALA A 30 -9.86 8.38 6.25
N ASP A 31 -9.37 8.79 5.07
CA ASP A 31 -10.22 8.96 3.87
C ASP A 31 -10.52 7.62 3.16
N LEU A 32 -9.90 6.51 3.61
CA LEU A 32 -10.29 5.17 3.17
C LEU A 32 -11.65 4.77 3.76
N ASP A 33 -12.64 4.64 2.87
CA ASP A 33 -13.98 4.21 3.24
C ASP A 33 -14.02 2.78 3.82
N GLU A 34 -15.05 2.52 4.61
CA GLU A 34 -15.21 1.27 5.36
C GLU A 34 -15.39 0.05 4.45
N ALA A 35 -16.13 0.21 3.35
CA ALA A 35 -16.32 -0.88 2.39
C ALA A 35 -14.99 -1.35 1.77
N ARG A 36 -14.10 -0.42 1.41
CA ARG A 36 -12.76 -0.76 0.90
C ARG A 36 -11.87 -1.37 1.98
N ALA A 37 -11.95 -0.86 3.21
CA ALA A 37 -11.20 -1.45 4.33
C ALA A 37 -11.62 -2.90 4.58
N ASP A 38 -12.92 -3.20 4.51
CA ASP A 38 -13.46 -4.56 4.66
C ASP A 38 -13.02 -5.47 3.50
N ASP A 39 -13.05 -4.98 2.26
CA ASP A 39 -12.57 -5.74 1.08
C ASP A 39 -11.09 -6.13 1.23
N PHE A 40 -10.25 -5.25 1.81
CA PHE A 40 -8.86 -5.55 2.12
C PHE A 40 -8.73 -6.56 3.27
N GLY A 41 -9.50 -6.39 4.35
CA GLY A 41 -9.54 -7.37 5.45
C GLY A 41 -9.96 -8.77 4.97
N ALA A 42 -10.87 -8.86 4.02
CA ALA A 42 -11.35 -10.13 3.46
C ALA A 42 -10.26 -10.93 2.72
N VAL A 43 -9.19 -10.27 2.26
CA VAL A 43 -8.02 -10.93 1.65
C VAL A 43 -6.87 -11.18 2.64
N GLY A 44 -7.10 -10.92 3.94
CA GLY A 44 -6.13 -11.17 5.01
C GLY A 44 -5.18 -10.00 5.30
N LEU A 45 -5.44 -8.83 4.74
CA LEU A 45 -4.64 -7.61 4.94
C LEU A 45 -5.10 -6.87 6.19
N ASP A 46 -4.20 -6.62 7.15
CA ASP A 46 -4.50 -5.73 8.27
C ASP A 46 -4.58 -4.28 7.77
N VAL A 47 -5.62 -3.54 8.15
CA VAL A 47 -5.80 -2.14 7.74
C VAL A 47 -5.77 -1.21 8.95
N VAL A 48 -4.78 -0.32 8.99
CA VAL A 48 -4.66 0.76 10.00
C VAL A 48 -4.95 2.10 9.34
N ARG A 49 -5.91 2.84 9.90
CA ARG A 49 -6.31 4.18 9.45
C ARG A 49 -5.88 5.21 10.51
N ALA A 50 -5.21 6.28 10.07
CA ALA A 50 -4.68 7.34 10.94
C ALA A 50 -5.30 8.71 10.66
#